data_AF-A0A2Z5QXJ7-F1
#
_entry.id   AF-A0A2Z5QXJ7-F1
#
_cell.length_a   1.000
_cell.length_b   1.000
_cell.length_c   1.000
_cell.angle_alpha   90.00
_cell.angle_beta   90.00
_cell.angle_gamma   90.00
#
_symmetry.space_group_name_H-M   'P 1'
#
loop_
_entity.id
_entity.type
_entity.pdbx_description
1 polymer ?
#
loop_
_entity_poly.entity_id
_entity_poly.type
_entity_poly.pdbx_seq_one_letter_code
_entity_poly.pdbx_strand_id
1 'polypeptide(L)'
;MHDIRGSQVDQHRGAWLYSHFWMEAAEGVLHQDADWMREPVISASPIVGADAVVELEYYPRDPEWIPEWMTAKIAEYHEEEARECQKTDTEAAQAEGNGAGEPSSGRGGRSAIE
;
A
#
# COMPACT_ATOMS: atom_id res chain seq x y z
N MET A 1 -7.90 -23.71 9.77
CA MET A 1 -8.10 -23.36 11.20
C MET A 1 -6.73 -23.27 11.87
N HIS A 2 -5.89 -22.32 11.46
CA HIS A 2 -4.53 -22.12 12.01
C HIS A 2 -4.17 -20.64 12.20
N ASP A 3 -5.10 -19.73 11.91
CA ASP A 3 -4.88 -18.30 12.12
C ASP A 3 -5.48 -17.89 13.47
N ILE A 4 -4.62 -17.80 14.48
CA ILE A 4 -4.99 -17.38 15.83
C ILE A 4 -5.51 -15.94 15.79
N ARG A 5 -4.88 -15.07 15.01
CA ARG A 5 -5.25 -13.66 14.89
C ARG A 5 -6.63 -13.51 14.28
N GLY A 6 -6.88 -14.16 13.14
CA GLY A 6 -8.19 -14.17 12.47
C GLY A 6 -9.30 -14.79 13.32
N SER A 7 -8.98 -15.76 14.19
CA SER A 7 -9.97 -16.37 15.09
C SER A 7 -10.37 -15.48 16.28
N GLN A 8 -9.55 -14.47 16.60
CA GLN A 8 -9.72 -13.57 17.75
C GLN A 8 -10.18 -12.16 17.33
N VAL A 9 -10.70 -12.01 16.11
CA VAL A 9 -11.19 -10.73 15.59
C VAL A 9 -12.36 -10.23 16.42
N ASP A 10 -12.25 -8.99 16.88
CA ASP A 10 -13.36 -8.26 17.49
C ASP A 10 -14.15 -7.51 16.40
N GLN A 11 -15.48 -7.45 16.55
CA GLN A 11 -16.35 -6.83 15.55
C GLN A 11 -16.19 -5.30 15.44
N HIS A 12 -15.74 -4.64 16.49
CA HIS A 12 -15.59 -3.19 16.57
C HIS A 12 -14.13 -2.77 16.44
N ARG A 13 -13.22 -3.56 17.02
CA ARG A 13 -11.78 -3.24 17.05
C ARG A 13 -10.97 -3.92 15.95
N GLY A 14 -11.55 -4.88 15.23
CA GLY A 14 -10.83 -5.73 14.28
C GLY A 14 -9.84 -6.68 14.98
N ALA A 15 -8.83 -7.12 14.24
CA ALA A 15 -7.74 -7.96 14.77
C ALA A 15 -6.77 -7.14 15.64
N TRP A 16 -6.13 -7.77 16.63
CA TRP A 16 -5.04 -7.10 17.36
C TRP A 16 -3.86 -6.78 16.42
N LEU A 17 -3.14 -5.69 16.70
CA LEU A 17 -2.01 -5.20 15.91
C LEU A 17 -0.66 -5.65 16.48
N TYR A 18 -0.64 -5.95 17.78
CA TYR A 18 0.50 -6.51 18.46
C TYR A 18 0.04 -7.58 19.45
N SER A 19 0.81 -8.66 19.56
CA SER A 19 0.59 -9.68 20.58
C SER A 19 1.91 -10.17 21.14
N HIS A 20 1.97 -10.36 22.45
CA HIS A 20 3.07 -10.99 23.14
C HIS A 20 2.59 -12.28 23.81
N PHE A 21 3.25 -13.39 23.50
CA PHE A 21 2.95 -14.70 24.07
C PHE A 21 4.09 -15.19 24.96
N TRP A 22 3.76 -15.76 26.11
CA TRP A 22 4.73 -16.43 26.99
C TRP A 22 4.09 -17.63 27.69
N MET A 23 4.91 -18.59 28.12
CA MET A 23 4.43 -19.83 28.72
C MET A 23 5.00 -20.00 30.13
N GLU A 24 4.14 -20.31 31.08
CA GLU A 24 4.53 -20.82 32.40
C GLU A 24 4.79 -22.32 32.27
N ALA A 25 6.04 -22.68 31.99
CA ALA A 25 6.43 -24.05 31.62
C ALA A 25 6.14 -25.11 32.70
N ALA A 26 6.13 -24.73 33.98
CA ALA A 26 5.83 -25.64 35.09
C ALA A 26 4.35 -26.06 35.14
N GLU A 27 3.44 -25.10 34.91
CA GLU A 27 1.99 -25.33 34.96
C GLU A 27 1.41 -25.64 33.56
N GLY A 28 2.21 -25.45 32.50
CA GLY A 28 1.78 -25.66 31.11
C GLY A 28 0.79 -24.61 30.61
N VAL A 29 0.80 -23.39 31.18
CA VAL A 29 -0.14 -22.32 30.84
C VAL A 29 0.47 -21.37 29.81
N LEU A 30 -0.26 -21.12 28.71
CA LEU A 30 0.08 -20.10 27.72
C LEU A 30 -0.65 -18.80 28.05
N HIS A 31 0.11 -17.72 28.17
CA HIS A 31 -0.39 -16.37 28.34
C HIS A 31 -0.26 -15.59 27.03
N GLN A 32 -1.20 -14.68 26.83
CA GLN A 32 -1.24 -13.76 25.70
C GLN A 32 -1.58 -12.37 26.23
N ASP A 33 -0.81 -11.39 25.80
CA ASP A 33 -1.15 -9.97 25.90
C ASP A 33 -1.35 -9.44 24.47
N ALA A 34 -2.46 -8.75 24.21
CA ALA A 34 -2.87 -8.31 22.87
C ALA A 34 -3.24 -6.82 22.89
N ASP A 35 -2.71 -6.09 21.91
CA ASP A 35 -2.88 -4.64 21.79
C ASP A 35 -3.43 -4.27 20.40
N TRP A 36 -4.45 -3.41 20.39
CA TRP A 36 -5.15 -2.94 19.19
C TRP A 36 -4.72 -1.54 18.75
N MET A 37 -3.98 -0.80 19.57
CA MET A 37 -3.63 0.61 19.36
C MET A 37 -2.14 0.82 19.15
N ARG A 38 -1.29 -0.10 19.59
CA ARG A 38 0.16 -0.02 19.44
C ARG A 38 0.59 -0.10 17.97
N GLU A 39 1.47 0.83 17.57
CA GLU A 39 2.13 0.77 16.26
C GLU A 39 3.06 -0.45 16.17
N PRO A 40 2.91 -1.31 15.14
CA PRO A 40 3.80 -2.43 14.92
C PRO A 40 5.18 -1.93 14.44
N VAL A 41 6.25 -2.55 14.95
CA VAL A 41 7.64 -2.15 14.67
C VAL A 41 8.14 -2.60 13.28
N ILE A 42 7.28 -3.25 12.48
CA ILE A 42 7.67 -3.84 11.19
C ILE A 42 6.71 -3.32 10.10
N SER A 43 7.06 -2.23 9.41
CA SER A 43 6.45 -1.95 8.11
C SER A 43 7.26 -2.69 7.04
N ALA A 44 6.83 -3.91 6.70
CA ALA A 44 7.44 -4.68 5.61
C ALA A 44 6.98 -4.21 4.22
N SER A 45 6.06 -3.25 4.16
CA SER A 45 5.49 -2.76 2.90
C SER A 45 6.46 -1.86 2.14
N PRO A 46 6.64 -2.09 0.83
CA PRO A 46 7.47 -1.22 -0.02
C PRO A 46 6.88 0.18 -0.19
N ILE A 47 5.56 0.33 0.02
CA ILE A 47 4.83 1.61 0.04
C ILE A 47 4.41 1.86 1.48
N VAL A 48 4.76 3.02 2.01
CA VAL A 48 4.42 3.40 3.39
C VAL A 48 2.90 3.46 3.53
N GLY A 49 2.36 2.77 4.53
CA GLY A 49 0.94 2.81 4.88
C GLY A 49 0.00 1.96 4.04
N ALA A 50 0.48 1.29 2.99
CA ALA A 50 -0.31 0.30 2.27
C ALA A 50 -0.76 -0.87 3.18
N ASP A 51 0.07 -1.23 4.17
CA ASP A 51 -0.28 -2.23 5.19
C ASP A 51 -1.48 -1.81 6.04
N ALA A 52 -1.58 -0.52 6.37
CA ALA A 52 -2.70 0.01 7.16
C ALA A 52 -4.03 -0.02 6.39
N VAL A 53 -4.01 0.28 5.08
CA VAL A 53 -5.20 0.19 4.23
C VAL A 53 -5.69 -1.26 4.14
N VAL A 54 -4.79 -2.18 3.77
CA VAL A 54 -5.11 -3.60 3.64
C VAL A 54 -5.61 -4.18 4.97
N GLU A 55 -5.01 -3.78 6.09
CA GLU A 55 -5.45 -4.21 7.42
C GLU A 55 -6.91 -3.84 7.71
N LEU A 56 -7.36 -2.63 7.35
CA LEU A 56 -8.76 -2.21 7.54
C LEU A 56 -9.73 -2.87 6.55
N GLU A 57 -9.26 -3.26 5.36
CA GLU A 57 -10.07 -4.03 4.40
C GLU A 57 -10.33 -5.46 4.90
N TYR A 58 -9.32 -6.11 5.45
CA TYR A 58 -9.44 -7.47 6.01
C TYR A 58 -10.14 -7.48 7.37
N TYR A 59 -9.82 -6.53 8.23
CA TYR A 59 -10.32 -6.44 9.60
C TYR A 59 -10.89 -5.05 9.87
N PRO A 60 -12.15 -4.79 9.46
CA PRO A 60 -12.77 -3.49 9.62
C PRO A 60 -12.86 -3.11 11.11
N ARG A 61 -12.73 -1.81 11.36
CA ARG A 61 -12.76 -1.21 12.70
C ARG A 61 -13.69 -0.02 12.71
N ASP A 62 -14.31 0.23 13.86
CA ASP A 62 -14.98 1.51 14.06
C ASP A 62 -13.95 2.64 14.14
N PRO A 63 -14.31 3.87 13.71
CA PRO A 63 -13.39 5.00 13.69
C PRO A 63 -12.71 5.30 15.03
N GLU A 64 -13.38 5.02 16.15
CA GLU A 64 -12.84 5.22 17.51
C GLU A 64 -11.72 4.23 17.87
N TRP A 65 -11.64 3.09 17.16
CA TRP A 65 -10.63 2.04 17.35
C TRP A 65 -9.53 2.07 16.29
N ILE A 66 -9.49 3.12 15.48
CA ILE A 66 -8.40 3.38 14.53
C ILE A 66 -7.37 4.28 15.23
N PRO A 67 -6.16 3.79 15.53
CA PRO A 67 -5.13 4.59 16.16
C PRO A 67 -4.60 5.68 15.21
N GLU A 68 -4.20 6.83 15.75
CA GLU A 68 -3.80 7.99 14.94
C GLU A 68 -2.66 7.69 13.96
N TRP A 69 -1.70 6.85 14.34
CA TRP A 69 -0.59 6.45 13.46
C TRP A 69 -1.09 5.71 12.21
N MET A 70 -2.17 4.94 12.33
CA MET A 70 -2.74 4.19 11.20
C MET A 70 -3.44 5.15 10.24
N THR A 71 -4.19 6.11 10.77
CA THR A 71 -4.79 7.21 9.99
C THR A 71 -3.71 8.00 9.25
N ALA A 72 -2.61 8.34 9.93
CA ALA A 72 -1.49 9.06 9.31
C ALA A 72 -0.87 8.27 8.15
N LYS A 73 -0.66 6.97 8.33
CA LYS A 73 -0.13 6.07 7.29
C LYS A 73 -1.07 5.93 6.10
N ILE A 74 -2.39 5.83 6.33
CA ILE A 74 -3.38 5.79 5.24
C ILE A 74 -3.39 7.09 4.45
N ALA A 75 -3.28 8.24 5.14
CA ALA A 75 -3.18 9.54 4.47
C ALA A 75 -1.91 9.64 3.61
N GLU A 76 -0.76 9.20 4.13
CA GLU A 76 0.51 9.15 3.39
C GLU A 76 0.39 8.24 2.16
N TYR A 77 -0.23 7.07 2.30
CA TYR A 77 -0.49 6.17 1.19
C TYR A 77 -1.26 6.85 0.06
N HIS A 78 -2.37 7.52 0.38
CA HIS A 78 -3.17 8.23 -0.63
C HIS A 78 -2.44 9.40 -1.27
N GLU A 79 -1.55 10.08 -0.55
CA GLU A 79 -0.72 11.13 -1.12
C GLU A 79 0.30 10.57 -2.12
N GLU A 80 0.97 9.46 -1.77
CA GLU A 80 1.89 8.76 -2.67
C GLU A 80 1.17 8.22 -3.91
N GLU A 81 -0.03 7.65 -3.76
CA GLU A 81 -0.84 7.17 -4.88
C GLU A 81 -1.20 8.30 -5.86
N ALA A 82 -1.56 9.47 -5.33
CA ALA A 82 -1.86 10.65 -6.14
C ALA A 82 -0.62 11.20 -6.86
N ARG A 83 0.57 11.11 -6.26
CA ARG A 83 1.84 11.51 -6.89
C ARG A 83 2.20 10.56 -8.05
N GLU A 84 2.04 9.25 -7.85
CA GLU A 84 2.31 8.26 -8.89
C GLU A 84 1.33 8.42 -10.07
N CYS A 85 0.04 8.64 -9.80
CA CYS A 85 -0.95 8.91 -10.86
C CYS A 85 -0.56 10.13 -11.72
N GLN A 86 -0.19 11.25 -11.09
CA GLN A 86 0.27 12.46 -11.81
C GLN A 86 1.50 12.21 -12.69
N LYS A 87 2.43 11.37 -12.21
CA LYS A 87 3.62 10.99 -12.97
C LYS A 87 3.24 10.14 -14.19
N THR A 88 2.33 9.18 -14.04
CA THR A 88 1.87 8.35 -15.15
C THR A 88 1.14 9.16 -16.22
N ASP A 89 0.30 10.13 -15.84
CA ASP A 89 -0.38 11.01 -16.79
C ASP A 89 0.62 11.89 -17.56
N THR A 90 1.66 12.37 -16.88
CA THR A 90 2.73 13.16 -17.50
C THR A 90 3.55 12.31 -18.47
N GLU A 91 3.90 11.08 -18.10
CA GLU A 91 4.68 10.17 -18.94
C GLU A 91 3.88 9.72 -20.18
N ALA A 92 2.58 9.45 -20.03
CA ALA A 92 1.68 9.15 -21.14
C ALA A 92 1.59 10.33 -22.12
N ALA A 93 1.43 11.56 -21.62
CA ALA A 93 1.39 12.76 -22.45
C ALA A 93 2.72 13.02 -23.19
N GLN A 94 3.87 12.72 -22.59
CA GLN A 94 5.18 12.83 -23.25
C GLN A 94 5.38 11.76 -24.32
N ALA A 95 4.90 10.53 -24.11
CA ALA A 95 4.96 9.45 -25.09
C ALA A 95 4.12 9.76 -26.34
N GLU A 96 2.93 10.35 -26.17
CA GLU A 96 2.06 10.75 -27.28
C GLU A 96 2.63 11.94 -28.07
N GLY A 97 3.30 12.89 -27.40
CA GLY A 97 3.93 14.04 -28.05
C GLY A 97 5.18 13.73 -28.87
N ASN A 98 5.87 12.62 -28.58
CA ASN A 98 7.14 12.27 -29.24
C ASN A 98 6.96 11.37 -30.50
N GLY A 99 5.72 11.04 -30.87
CA GLY A 99 5.41 10.17 -32.01
C GLY A 99 5.27 10.86 -33.38
N ALA A 100 5.44 12.18 -33.47
CA ALA A 100 5.19 12.93 -34.71
C ALA A 100 6.42 13.74 -35.14
N GLY A 101 7.42 13.11 -35.77
CA GLY A 101 8.59 13.86 -36.21
C GLY A 101 9.72 13.10 -36.92
N GLU A 102 9.43 12.20 -37.87
CA GLU A 102 10.44 11.88 -38.90
C GLU A 102 10.02 12.51 -40.25
N PRO A 103 10.58 13.65 -40.67
CA PRO A 103 10.51 14.05 -42.05
C PRO A 103 11.44 13.13 -42.86
N SER A 104 10.85 12.21 -43.61
CA SER A 104 11.54 11.47 -44.67
C SER A 104 12.06 12.45 -45.72
N SER A 105 13.28 12.96 -45.51
CA SER A 105 14.02 13.75 -46.50
C SER A 105 14.59 12.80 -47.57
N GLY A 106 13.71 12.23 -48.38
CA GLY A 106 14.01 11.32 -49.48
C GLY A 106 14.10 12.04 -50.82
N ARG A 107 15.28 12.58 -51.14
CA ARG A 107 15.89 12.61 -52.49
C ARG A 107 15.00 13.09 -53.65
N GLY A 108 14.99 14.41 -53.86
CA GLY A 108 14.68 15.01 -55.16
C GLY A 108 15.79 14.71 -56.17
N GLY A 109 15.47 13.96 -57.22
CA GLY A 109 16.41 13.61 -58.28
C GLY A 109 15.69 13.12 -59.51
N ARG A 110 15.10 14.04 -60.28
CA ARG A 110 14.77 13.86 -61.70
C ARG A 110 14.21 15.14 -62.32
N SER A 111 15.06 15.84 -63.08
CA SER A 111 14.62 16.57 -64.27
C SER A 111 15.58 16.23 -65.39
N ALA A 112 15.05 15.55 -66.39
CA ALA A 112 15.55 15.51 -67.76
C ALA A 112 14.71 16.51 -68.59
N ILE A 113 15.19 16.78 -69.82
CA ILE A 113 14.77 17.77 -70.83
C ILE A 113 15.35 19.18 -70.57
N GLU A 114 16.04 19.84 -71.49
CA GLU A 114 16.17 19.75 -72.95
C GLU A 114 17.61 20.10 -73.38
#